data_AF-A0A524LGS6-F1
#
_entry.id   AF-A0A524LGS6-F1
#
_cell.length_a   1.000
_cell.length_b   1.000
_cell.length_c   1.000
_cell.angle_alpha   90.00
_cell.angle_beta   90.00
_cell.angle_gamma   90.00
#
_symmetry.space_group_name_H-M   'P 1'
#
loop_
_entity.id
_entity.type
_entity.pdbx_description
1 polymer ?
#
loop_
_entity_poly.entity_id
_entity_poly.type
_entity_poly.pdbx_seq_one_letter_code
_entity_poly.pdbx_strand_id
1 'polypeptide(L)'
;MSNVNGHHSLLEELEKAESVLEGLLRKISNVNEYLNPLEHMLRAEDFSSTGSYIAGVSNGIVCVLSAMIKGDPLATSIELIKGKGRIIPAIIKGSDRSETKSTCDSILKIVEGKPGGIPITYVINLRWANLQSVIDGENVLVVGKRFSYGEKVSLNKLYNRFKEIGITILEDQGEFGGGPLTFRLTQLARKLQNMTILEVTLSRHFAEDYERVAEILESFTIL
;
A
#
# COMPACT_ATOMS: atom_id res chain seq x y z
N MET A 1 -6.52 51.23 48.43
CA MET A 1 -6.90 49.80 48.34
C MET A 1 -7.84 49.65 47.16
N SER A 2 -7.31 49.38 45.97
CA SER A 2 -8.11 49.26 44.74
C SER A 2 -7.20 48.68 43.64
N ASN A 3 -7.02 47.36 43.64
CA ASN A 3 -6.39 46.65 42.51
C ASN A 3 -6.67 45.13 42.48
N VAL A 4 -7.67 44.65 43.22
CA VAL A 4 -8.01 43.20 43.25
C VAL A 4 -9.09 42.86 42.21
N ASN A 5 -9.96 43.80 41.82
CA ASN A 5 -11.06 43.54 40.88
C ASN A 5 -10.64 43.47 39.40
N GLY A 6 -9.48 44.05 39.02
CA GLY A 6 -9.00 44.01 37.63
C GLY A 6 -8.39 42.66 37.23
N HIS A 7 -7.84 41.91 38.20
CA HIS A 7 -7.21 40.61 37.93
C HIS A 7 -8.23 39.48 37.72
N HIS A 8 -9.40 39.52 38.35
CA HIS A 8 -10.46 38.54 38.10
C HIS A 8 -11.11 38.72 36.73
N SER A 9 -11.34 39.96 36.29
CA SER A 9 -11.87 40.26 34.95
C SER A 9 -10.95 39.76 33.83
N LEU A 10 -9.63 39.89 34.00
CA LEU A 10 -8.64 39.42 33.03
C LEU A 10 -8.55 37.89 32.96
N LEU A 11 -8.71 37.20 34.10
CA LEU A 11 -8.73 35.73 34.16
C LEU A 11 -9.97 35.15 33.48
N GLU A 12 -11.15 35.74 33.71
CA GLU A 12 -12.39 35.30 33.05
C GLU A 12 -12.38 35.55 31.54
N GLU A 13 -11.75 36.64 31.08
CA GLU A 13 -11.53 36.90 29.65
C GLU A 13 -10.54 35.91 29.02
N LEU A 14 -9.50 35.51 29.75
CA LEU A 14 -8.54 34.50 29.33
C LEU A 14 -9.18 33.11 29.21
N GLU A 15 -9.99 32.70 30.18
CA GLU A 15 -10.72 31.42 30.16
C GLU A 15 -11.74 31.38 29.01
N LYS A 16 -12.42 32.49 28.74
CA LYS A 16 -13.29 32.61 27.55
C LYS A 16 -12.51 32.51 26.25
N ALA A 17 -11.36 33.17 26.16
CA ALA A 17 -10.51 33.11 24.97
C ALA A 17 -9.99 31.69 24.73
N GLU A 18 -9.59 30.97 25.79
CA GLU A 18 -9.16 29.58 25.75
C GLU A 18 -10.28 28.65 25.27
N SER A 19 -11.49 28.78 25.82
CA SER A 19 -12.66 28.00 25.41
C SER A 19 -13.05 28.25 23.94
N VAL A 20 -12.95 29.49 23.46
CA VAL A 20 -13.18 29.83 22.05
C VAL A 20 -12.09 29.22 21.16
N LEU A 21 -10.84 29.23 21.62
CA LEU A 21 -9.72 28.63 20.89
C LEU A 21 -9.86 27.11 20.78
N GLU A 22 -10.24 26.43 21.86
CA GLU A 22 -10.54 25.00 21.86
C GLU A 22 -11.71 24.68 20.92
N GLY A 23 -12.76 25.51 20.93
CA GLY A 23 -13.89 25.38 20.02
C GLY A 23 -13.50 25.56 18.54
N LEU A 24 -12.59 26.49 18.24
CA LEU A 24 -12.04 26.69 16.90
C LEU A 24 -11.12 25.54 16.49
N LEU A 25 -10.25 25.06 17.38
CA LEU A 25 -9.37 23.91 17.15
C LEU A 25 -10.19 22.65 16.85
N ARG A 26 -11.27 22.40 17.60
CA ARG A 26 -12.19 21.29 17.33
C ARG A 26 -12.86 21.42 15.97
N LYS A 27 -13.33 22.61 15.60
CA LYS A 27 -13.93 22.84 14.28
C LYS A 27 -12.91 22.64 13.15
N ILE A 28 -11.67 23.08 13.32
CA ILE A 28 -10.59 22.86 12.37
C ILE A 28 -10.27 21.36 12.24
N SER A 29 -10.16 20.64 13.36
CA SER A 29 -9.98 19.17 13.33
C SER A 29 -11.11 18.48 12.60
N ASN A 30 -12.37 18.83 12.87
CA ASN A 30 -13.51 18.24 12.19
C ASN A 30 -13.50 18.55 10.68
N VAL A 31 -13.18 19.79 10.28
CA VAL A 31 -13.03 20.16 8.87
C VAL A 31 -11.90 19.36 8.21
N ASN A 32 -10.80 19.14 8.91
CA ASN A 32 -9.68 18.32 8.43
C ASN A 32 -10.09 16.85 8.24
N GLU A 33 -10.90 16.29 9.15
CA GLU A 33 -11.49 14.96 9.01
C GLU A 33 -12.42 14.83 7.81
N TYR A 34 -13.22 15.85 7.49
CA TYR A 34 -14.08 15.87 6.29
C TYR A 34 -13.31 16.10 4.99
N LEU A 35 -12.16 16.77 5.03
CA LEU A 35 -11.34 17.04 3.85
C LEU A 35 -10.45 15.86 3.46
N ASN A 36 -10.01 15.02 4.41
CA ASN A 36 -9.15 13.86 4.14
C ASN A 36 -9.70 12.88 3.08
N PRO A 37 -10.99 12.49 3.10
CA PRO A 37 -11.57 11.63 2.06
C PRO A 37 -11.63 12.30 0.69
N LEU A 38 -11.93 13.61 0.67
CA LEU A 38 -12.02 14.42 -0.55
C LEU A 38 -10.64 14.60 -1.18
N GLU A 39 -9.62 14.88 -0.37
CA GLU A 39 -8.23 14.95 -0.78
C GLU A 39 -7.74 13.59 -1.29
N HIS A 40 -8.10 12.47 -0.66
CA HIS A 40 -7.74 11.16 -1.18
C HIS A 40 -8.41 10.85 -2.52
N MET A 41 -9.70 11.17 -2.68
CA MET A 41 -10.38 11.03 -3.97
C MET A 41 -9.71 11.87 -5.05
N LEU A 42 -9.40 13.15 -4.76
CA LEU A 42 -8.69 14.04 -5.67
C LEU A 42 -7.26 13.56 -5.96
N ARG A 43 -6.55 12.99 -4.98
CA ARG A 43 -5.21 12.41 -5.18
C ARG A 43 -5.24 11.12 -6.00
N ALA A 44 -6.28 10.30 -5.83
CA ALA A 44 -6.52 9.12 -6.67
C ALA A 44 -6.92 9.52 -8.10
N GLU A 45 -7.66 10.63 -8.26
CA GLU A 45 -7.94 11.25 -9.55
C GLU A 45 -6.71 11.93 -10.17
N ASP A 46 -5.80 12.54 -9.41
CA ASP A 46 -4.54 13.10 -9.94
C ASP A 46 -3.56 12.01 -10.42
N PHE A 47 -3.68 10.78 -9.89
CA PHE A 47 -2.99 9.60 -10.42
C PHE A 47 -3.55 9.14 -11.79
N SER A 48 -4.68 9.69 -12.24
CA SER A 48 -5.37 9.29 -13.49
C SER A 48 -4.61 9.59 -14.79
N SER A 49 -3.43 10.21 -14.73
CA SER A 49 -2.58 10.35 -15.91
C SER A 49 -1.73 9.10 -16.22
N THR A 50 -1.44 8.24 -15.23
CA THR A 50 -0.50 7.10 -15.39
C THR A 50 -0.91 5.80 -14.69
N GLY A 51 -2.03 5.78 -13.98
CA GLY A 51 -2.43 4.61 -13.22
C GLY A 51 -3.94 4.47 -12.95
N SER A 52 -4.31 3.34 -12.34
CA SER A 52 -5.69 2.97 -12.01
C SER A 52 -5.74 2.30 -10.64
N TYR A 53 -6.77 2.60 -9.85
CA TYR A 53 -7.00 1.98 -8.54
C TYR A 53 -8.17 1.00 -8.59
N ILE A 54 -7.98 -0.20 -8.04
CA ILE A 54 -9.03 -1.20 -7.84
C ILE A 54 -9.23 -1.34 -6.33
N ALA A 55 -10.44 -1.04 -5.86
CA ALA A 55 -10.80 -1.23 -4.47
C ALA A 55 -10.78 -2.73 -4.11
N GLY A 56 -10.23 -3.05 -2.94
CA GLY A 56 -10.21 -4.39 -2.37
C GLY A 56 -10.79 -4.40 -0.97
N VAL A 57 -10.84 -5.58 -0.37
CA VAL A 57 -11.51 -5.83 0.93
C VAL A 57 -10.55 -5.90 2.11
N SER A 58 -9.24 -6.02 1.87
CA SER A 58 -8.23 -6.08 2.93
C SER A 58 -7.60 -4.71 3.23
N ASN A 59 -6.90 -4.63 4.36
CA ASN A 59 -6.13 -3.45 4.76
C ASN A 59 -4.75 -3.38 4.11
N GLY A 60 -4.55 -4.03 2.97
CA GLY A 60 -3.30 -3.94 2.21
C GLY A 60 -3.48 -3.45 0.79
N ILE A 61 -2.36 -3.06 0.21
CA ILE A 61 -2.26 -2.59 -1.17
C ILE A 61 -1.26 -3.45 -1.93
N VAL A 62 -1.62 -3.87 -3.13
CA VAL A 62 -0.70 -4.48 -4.09
C VAL A 62 -0.46 -3.50 -5.23
N CYS A 63 0.80 -3.13 -5.45
CA CYS A 63 1.22 -2.27 -6.55
C CYS A 63 1.66 -3.14 -7.72
N VAL A 64 1.09 -2.92 -8.90
CA VAL A 64 1.46 -3.60 -10.16
C VAL A 64 1.73 -2.55 -11.22
N LEU A 65 2.96 -2.05 -11.24
CA LEU A 65 3.34 -0.87 -12.03
C LEU A 65 3.45 -1.11 -13.53
N SER A 66 3.27 -2.35 -13.97
CA SER A 66 3.24 -2.72 -15.38
C SER A 66 1.85 -3.06 -15.89
N ALA A 67 0.83 -3.12 -15.02
CA ALA A 67 -0.49 -3.63 -15.36
C ALA A 67 -1.33 -2.73 -16.30
N MET A 68 -0.82 -1.56 -16.68
CA MET A 68 -1.41 -0.72 -17.74
C MET A 68 -0.61 -0.75 -19.05
N ILE A 69 0.50 -1.50 -19.10
CA ILE A 69 1.26 -1.72 -20.33
C ILE A 69 0.59 -2.83 -21.15
N LYS A 70 0.42 -2.62 -22.45
CA LYS A 70 -0.20 -3.61 -23.34
C LYS A 70 0.60 -4.91 -23.34
N GLY A 71 -0.10 -6.04 -23.22
CA GLY A 71 0.51 -7.38 -23.22
C GLY A 71 1.13 -7.77 -21.88
N ASP A 72 0.87 -7.02 -20.82
CA ASP A 72 1.28 -7.40 -19.48
C ASP A 72 0.43 -8.57 -18.94
N PRO A 73 1.06 -9.69 -18.52
CA PRO A 73 0.34 -10.88 -18.07
C PRO A 73 -0.46 -10.62 -16.79
N LEU A 74 0.10 -9.85 -15.84
CA LEU A 74 -0.60 -9.51 -14.60
C LEU A 74 -1.83 -8.64 -14.86
N ALA A 75 -1.78 -7.74 -15.85
CA ALA A 75 -2.94 -6.96 -16.25
C ALA A 75 -4.13 -7.85 -16.61
N THR A 76 -3.87 -8.87 -17.44
CA THR A 76 -4.90 -9.80 -17.92
C THR A 76 -5.46 -10.62 -16.76
N SER A 77 -4.59 -11.19 -15.93
CA SER A 77 -4.98 -11.99 -14.77
C SER A 77 -5.82 -11.18 -13.77
N ILE A 78 -5.43 -9.94 -13.47
CA ILE A 78 -6.17 -9.07 -12.53
C ILE A 78 -7.58 -8.75 -13.06
N GLU A 79 -7.73 -8.44 -14.35
CA GLU A 79 -9.05 -8.18 -14.93
C GLU A 79 -9.95 -9.42 -14.91
N LEU A 80 -9.38 -10.63 -15.10
CA LEU A 80 -10.13 -11.88 -15.03
C LEU A 80 -10.57 -12.26 -13.61
N ILE A 81 -9.86 -11.79 -12.58
CA ILE A 81 -10.20 -12.03 -11.16
C ILE A 81 -11.32 -11.08 -10.70
N LYS A 82 -11.36 -9.88 -11.28
CA LYS A 82 -12.33 -8.85 -10.92
C LYS A 82 -13.77 -9.34 -11.09
N GLY A 83 -14.58 -9.17 -10.05
CA GLY A 83 -16.00 -9.55 -10.06
C GLY A 83 -16.30 -11.03 -9.77
N LYS A 84 -15.27 -11.87 -9.51
CA LYS A 84 -15.45 -13.29 -9.17
C LYS A 84 -15.73 -13.57 -7.69
N GLY A 85 -15.98 -12.55 -6.88
CA GLY A 85 -16.27 -12.71 -5.44
C GLY A 85 -15.07 -13.13 -4.58
N ARG A 86 -13.84 -13.03 -5.13
CA ARG A 86 -12.57 -13.35 -4.45
C ARG A 86 -12.20 -12.24 -3.44
N ILE A 87 -11.56 -12.62 -2.33
CA ILE A 87 -11.14 -11.69 -1.27
C ILE A 87 -9.72 -11.21 -1.61
N ILE A 88 -9.62 -10.08 -2.31
CA ILE A 88 -8.32 -9.54 -2.75
C ILE A 88 -8.00 -8.19 -2.09
N PRO A 89 -6.70 -7.85 -1.95
CA PRO A 89 -6.28 -6.51 -1.55
C PRO A 89 -6.69 -5.45 -2.56
N ALA A 90 -6.61 -4.18 -2.14
CA ALA A 90 -6.66 -3.09 -3.09
C ALA A 90 -5.46 -3.16 -4.04
N ILE A 91 -5.66 -2.83 -5.30
CA ILE A 91 -4.63 -2.91 -6.33
C ILE A 91 -4.40 -1.54 -6.96
N ILE A 92 -3.15 -1.08 -6.94
CA ILE A 92 -2.71 0.07 -7.73
C ILE A 92 -2.06 -0.46 -9.01
N LYS A 93 -2.68 -0.19 -10.15
CA LYS A 93 -2.14 -0.47 -11.49
C LYS A 93 -1.40 0.76 -12.00
N GLY A 94 -0.24 0.56 -12.63
CA GLY A 94 0.52 1.64 -13.28
C GLY A 94 1.02 1.24 -14.67
N SER A 95 1.60 2.20 -15.39
CA SER A 95 2.28 2.01 -16.68
C SER A 95 3.79 2.30 -16.64
N ASP A 96 4.39 2.30 -15.45
CA ASP A 96 5.78 2.72 -15.20
C ASP A 96 6.61 1.61 -14.55
N ARG A 97 7.17 0.73 -15.39
CA ARG A 97 8.09 -0.34 -14.94
C ARG A 97 9.38 0.18 -14.33
N SER A 98 9.78 1.42 -14.64
CA SER A 98 11.04 2.00 -14.19
C SER A 98 10.93 2.63 -12.80
N GLU A 99 9.72 2.72 -12.25
CA GLU A 99 9.46 3.32 -10.93
C GLU A 99 10.03 4.73 -10.83
N THR A 100 9.66 5.58 -11.79
CA THR A 100 10.06 6.98 -11.78
C THR A 100 9.69 7.64 -10.45
N LYS A 101 10.44 8.68 -10.10
CA LYS A 101 10.23 9.41 -8.85
C LYS A 101 8.77 9.87 -8.67
N SER A 102 8.15 10.37 -9.73
CA SER A 102 6.74 10.82 -9.71
C SER A 102 5.76 9.69 -9.40
N THR A 103 5.95 8.51 -10.00
CA THR A 103 5.11 7.33 -9.73
C THR A 103 5.27 6.89 -8.29
N CYS A 104 6.52 6.79 -7.80
CA CYS A 104 6.78 6.44 -6.41
C CYS A 104 6.15 7.44 -5.44
N ASP A 105 6.33 8.74 -5.67
CA ASP A 105 5.78 9.80 -4.81
C ASP A 105 4.25 9.77 -4.77
N SER A 106 3.61 9.44 -5.90
CA SER A 106 2.15 9.32 -5.98
C SER A 106 1.64 8.11 -5.18
N ILE A 107 2.31 6.96 -5.29
CA ILE A 107 1.95 5.76 -4.53
C ILE A 107 2.15 5.99 -3.03
N LEU A 108 3.25 6.63 -2.63
CA LEU A 108 3.48 6.98 -1.22
C LEU A 108 2.34 7.84 -0.68
N LYS A 109 1.89 8.86 -1.43
CA LYS A 109 0.75 9.70 -1.03
C LYS A 109 -0.54 8.91 -0.86
N ILE A 110 -0.81 7.92 -1.71
CA ILE A 110 -1.98 7.03 -1.58
C ILE A 110 -1.86 6.17 -0.31
N VAL A 111 -0.66 5.62 -0.06
CA VAL A 111 -0.38 4.81 1.12
C VAL A 111 -0.48 5.63 2.41
N GLU A 112 0.02 6.87 2.41
CA GLU A 112 -0.09 7.79 3.55
C GLU A 112 -1.53 8.29 3.77
N GLY A 113 -2.32 8.41 2.70
CA GLY A 113 -3.59 9.13 2.69
C GLY A 113 -4.86 8.32 2.87
N LYS A 114 -4.81 7.01 3.19
CA LYS A 114 -6.01 6.14 3.14
C LYS A 114 -7.15 6.69 4.03
N PRO A 115 -8.33 7.01 3.46
CA PRO A 115 -9.42 7.66 4.16
C PRO A 115 -10.21 6.65 4.99
N GLY A 116 -10.63 7.06 6.19
CA GLY A 116 -11.41 6.23 7.12
C GLY A 116 -10.65 5.74 8.37
N GLY A 117 -9.41 6.18 8.58
CA GLY A 117 -8.66 5.95 9.83
C GLY A 117 -8.15 4.53 10.06
N ILE A 118 -8.39 3.60 9.12
CA ILE A 118 -7.85 2.23 9.19
C ILE A 118 -6.45 2.21 8.54
N PRO A 119 -5.38 1.97 9.30
CA PRO A 119 -4.02 1.98 8.77
C PRO A 119 -3.81 0.83 7.77
N ILE A 120 -3.00 1.10 6.75
CA ILE A 120 -2.55 0.06 5.82
C ILE A 120 -1.55 -0.85 6.54
N THR A 121 -1.85 -2.15 6.61
CA THR A 121 -1.02 -3.16 7.29
C THR A 121 0.07 -3.73 6.41
N TYR A 122 -0.11 -3.71 5.08
CA TYR A 122 0.91 -4.14 4.13
C TYR A 122 0.84 -3.45 2.78
N VAL A 123 2.00 -3.31 2.14
CA VAL A 123 2.13 -2.90 0.73
C VAL A 123 3.07 -3.86 0.03
N ILE A 124 2.62 -4.44 -1.08
CA ILE A 124 3.39 -5.42 -1.85
C ILE A 124 3.60 -4.88 -3.26
N ASN A 125 4.85 -4.76 -3.68
CA ASN A 125 5.19 -4.48 -5.07
C ASN A 125 5.22 -5.81 -5.83
N LEU A 126 4.18 -6.09 -6.61
CA LEU A 126 4.04 -7.32 -7.38
C LEU A 126 4.49 -7.09 -8.82
N ARG A 127 5.43 -7.92 -9.26
CA ARG A 127 6.10 -7.86 -10.55
C ARG A 127 6.06 -9.21 -11.24
N TRP A 128 6.45 -9.22 -12.50
CA TRP A 128 6.75 -10.43 -13.22
C TRP A 128 8.05 -10.29 -14.00
N ALA A 129 8.71 -11.42 -14.27
CA ALA A 129 9.92 -11.48 -15.08
C ALA A 129 9.96 -12.78 -15.89
N ASN A 130 10.75 -12.78 -16.97
CA ASN A 130 11.13 -14.02 -17.63
C ASN A 130 12.22 -14.68 -16.78
N LEU A 131 11.87 -15.72 -16.03
CA LEU A 131 12.83 -16.49 -15.26
C LEU A 131 13.50 -17.53 -16.16
N GLN A 132 14.66 -18.05 -15.76
CA GLN A 132 15.31 -19.13 -16.49
C GLN A 132 14.39 -20.36 -16.51
N SER A 133 14.41 -21.11 -17.61
CA SER A 133 13.51 -22.26 -17.84
C SER A 133 13.56 -23.33 -16.76
N VAL A 134 14.71 -23.47 -16.09
CA VAL A 134 14.89 -24.40 -14.95
C VAL A 134 13.99 -24.02 -13.76
N ILE A 135 13.68 -22.74 -13.60
CA ILE A 135 12.90 -22.20 -12.47
C ILE A 135 11.44 -21.93 -12.86
N ASP A 136 11.21 -21.53 -14.12
CA ASP A 136 9.92 -21.05 -14.63
C ASP A 136 8.80 -22.12 -14.60
N GLY A 137 9.15 -23.40 -14.56
CA GLY A 137 8.20 -24.53 -14.50
C GLY A 137 7.78 -25.00 -13.09
N GLU A 138 8.37 -24.47 -12.02
CA GLU A 138 8.27 -25.04 -10.67
C GLU A 138 7.27 -24.32 -9.72
N ASN A 139 6.31 -23.55 -10.24
CA ASN A 139 5.43 -22.67 -9.43
C ASN A 139 6.25 -21.81 -8.46
N VAL A 140 7.29 -21.17 -8.99
CA VAL A 140 8.24 -20.40 -8.19
C VAL A 140 7.81 -18.94 -8.10
N LEU A 141 7.90 -18.41 -6.89
CA LEU A 141 7.75 -17.01 -6.56
C LEU A 141 9.06 -16.50 -5.95
N VAL A 142 9.55 -15.37 -6.45
CA VAL A 142 10.76 -14.73 -5.93
C VAL A 142 10.38 -13.60 -4.98
N VAL A 143 10.92 -13.61 -3.76
CA VAL A 143 10.76 -12.52 -2.79
C VAL A 143 12.05 -11.71 -2.69
N GLY A 144 11.97 -10.43 -3.02
CA GLY A 144 13.08 -9.49 -2.86
C GLY A 144 13.36 -9.18 -1.39
N LYS A 145 14.57 -9.46 -0.92
CA LYS A 145 15.03 -9.21 0.46
C LYS A 145 15.79 -7.91 0.63
N ARG A 146 16.38 -7.38 -0.44
CA ARG A 146 17.21 -6.16 -0.41
C ARG A 146 16.54 -5.01 0.34
N PHE A 147 15.26 -4.79 0.07
CA PHE A 147 14.41 -3.84 0.78
C PHE A 147 13.12 -4.57 1.15
N SER A 148 13.13 -5.23 2.31
CA SER A 148 11.94 -5.83 2.90
C SER A 148 11.78 -5.31 4.33
N TYR A 149 10.55 -5.19 4.78
CA TYR A 149 10.23 -4.73 6.13
C TYR A 149 8.95 -5.40 6.61
N GLY A 150 8.88 -5.77 7.88
CA GLY A 150 7.72 -6.44 8.45
C GLY A 150 8.13 -7.39 9.56
N GLU A 151 7.14 -7.81 10.35
CA GLU A 151 7.36 -8.74 11.44
C GLU A 151 7.66 -10.14 10.91
N LYS A 152 8.69 -10.80 11.46
CA LYS A 152 9.06 -12.16 11.07
C LYS A 152 7.89 -13.14 11.20
N VAL A 153 7.02 -12.95 12.20
CA VAL A 153 5.85 -13.81 12.42
C VAL A 153 4.87 -13.70 11.26
N SER A 154 4.51 -12.50 10.82
CA SER A 154 3.61 -12.27 9.68
C SER A 154 4.21 -12.77 8.38
N LEU A 155 5.50 -12.54 8.15
CA LEU A 155 6.21 -13.05 6.97
C LEU A 155 6.24 -14.59 6.95
N ASN A 156 6.51 -15.23 8.08
CA ASN A 156 6.50 -16.69 8.17
C ASN A 156 5.11 -17.27 7.92
N LYS A 157 4.04 -16.62 8.41
CA LYS A 157 2.66 -17.02 8.09
C LYS A 157 2.40 -16.97 6.58
N LEU A 158 2.78 -15.87 5.93
CA LEU A 158 2.65 -15.75 4.47
C LEU A 158 3.43 -16.84 3.74
N TYR A 159 4.67 -17.12 4.16
CA TYR A 159 5.50 -18.11 3.50
C TYR A 159 4.97 -19.54 3.68
N ASN A 160 4.43 -19.85 4.86
CA ASN A 160 3.76 -21.12 5.07
C ASN A 160 2.51 -21.23 4.20
N ARG A 161 1.72 -20.15 4.08
CA ARG A 161 0.54 -20.12 3.22
C ARG A 161 0.90 -20.40 1.76
N PHE A 162 1.97 -19.79 1.24
CA PHE A 162 2.46 -20.08 -0.10
C PHE A 162 2.88 -21.54 -0.28
N LYS A 163 3.59 -22.11 0.69
CA LYS A 163 3.94 -23.55 0.65
C LYS A 163 2.71 -24.45 0.65
N GLU A 164 1.67 -24.12 1.42
CA GLU A 164 0.40 -24.87 1.46
C GLU A 164 -0.30 -24.91 0.10
N ILE A 165 -0.23 -23.83 -0.69
CA ILE A 165 -0.81 -23.77 -2.03
C ILE A 165 0.16 -24.28 -3.14
N GLY A 166 1.28 -24.87 -2.73
CA GLY A 166 2.25 -25.51 -3.64
C GLY A 166 3.19 -24.52 -4.33
N ILE A 167 3.42 -23.33 -3.75
CA ILE A 167 4.36 -22.34 -4.27
C ILE A 167 5.73 -22.51 -3.60
N THR A 168 6.76 -22.59 -4.43
CA THR A 168 8.16 -22.56 -3.97
C THR A 168 8.64 -21.12 -3.90
N ILE A 169 9.17 -20.73 -2.75
CA ILE A 169 9.68 -19.37 -2.53
C ILE A 169 11.19 -19.36 -2.73
N LEU A 170 11.67 -18.52 -3.64
CA LEU A 170 13.08 -18.16 -3.74
C LEU A 170 13.29 -16.78 -3.13
N GLU A 171 14.39 -16.60 -2.42
CA GLU A 171 14.76 -15.31 -1.85
C GLU A 171 15.85 -14.67 -2.73
N ASP A 172 15.66 -13.40 -3.07
CA ASP A 172 16.59 -12.64 -3.91
C ASP A 172 17.18 -11.43 -3.16
N GLN A 173 18.45 -11.12 -3.42
CA GLN A 173 19.18 -10.01 -2.80
C GLN A 173 19.32 -8.78 -3.72
N GLY A 174 18.61 -8.72 -4.84
CA GLY A 174 18.53 -7.52 -5.66
C GLY A 174 18.47 -7.74 -7.18
N GLU A 175 18.48 -8.98 -7.67
CA GLU A 175 18.41 -9.29 -9.10
C GLU A 175 16.98 -9.16 -9.64
N PHE A 176 16.01 -9.68 -8.89
CA PHE A 176 14.60 -9.70 -9.23
C PHE A 176 13.74 -8.91 -8.23
N GLY A 177 14.37 -8.29 -7.23
CA GLY A 177 13.74 -7.57 -6.14
C GLY A 177 14.47 -6.26 -5.76
N GLY A 178 13.81 -5.40 -4.99
CA GLY A 178 14.45 -4.24 -4.37
C GLY A 178 14.52 -3.00 -5.27
N GLY A 179 13.44 -2.73 -6.00
CA GLY A 179 13.30 -1.52 -6.81
C GLY A 179 13.17 -0.21 -6.00
N PRO A 180 13.28 0.96 -6.67
CA PRO A 180 13.08 2.28 -6.07
C PRO A 180 11.78 2.44 -5.24
N LEU A 181 10.67 1.86 -5.68
CA LEU A 181 9.39 1.94 -4.97
C LEU A 181 9.49 1.22 -3.63
N THR A 182 9.97 -0.02 -3.63
CA THR A 182 10.09 -0.86 -2.43
C THR A 182 11.05 -0.24 -1.41
N PHE A 183 12.14 0.37 -1.88
CA PHE A 183 13.04 1.16 -1.04
C PHE A 183 12.31 2.30 -0.32
N ARG A 184 11.56 3.13 -1.06
CA ARG A 184 10.86 4.28 -0.48
C ARG A 184 9.72 3.86 0.44
N LEU A 185 8.96 2.83 0.08
CA LEU A 185 7.94 2.25 0.95
C LEU A 185 8.55 1.73 2.25
N THR A 186 9.72 1.10 2.20
CA THR A 186 10.44 0.67 3.39
C THR A 186 10.85 1.85 4.27
N GLN A 187 11.30 2.96 3.68
CA GLN A 187 11.61 4.18 4.44
C GLN A 187 10.35 4.75 5.13
N LEU A 188 9.21 4.72 4.46
CA LEU A 188 7.92 5.13 5.03
C LEU A 188 7.50 4.19 6.15
N ALA A 189 7.52 2.88 5.92
CA ALA A 189 7.12 1.88 6.90
C ALA A 189 7.97 1.93 8.18
N ARG A 190 9.27 2.23 8.08
CA ARG A 190 10.13 2.46 9.25
C ARG A 190 9.71 3.66 10.09
N LYS A 191 9.13 4.69 9.48
CA LYS A 191 8.60 5.86 10.19
C LYS A 191 7.27 5.54 10.87
N LEU A 192 6.42 4.73 10.23
CA LEU A 192 5.06 4.41 10.72
C LEU A 192 5.02 3.17 11.64
N GLN A 193 6.04 2.30 11.58
CA GLN A 193 6.27 1.09 12.40
C GLN A 193 5.21 -0.03 12.35
N ASN A 194 4.15 0.10 11.55
CA ASN A 194 2.99 -0.79 11.58
C ASN A 194 2.62 -1.38 10.21
N MET A 195 3.59 -1.48 9.30
CA MET A 195 3.34 -1.84 7.90
C MET A 195 4.36 -2.86 7.41
N THR A 196 3.91 -3.90 6.70
CA THR A 196 4.77 -4.88 6.04
C THR A 196 5.00 -4.49 4.58
N ILE A 197 6.25 -4.42 4.15
CA ILE A 197 6.66 -4.09 2.78
C ILE A 197 7.41 -5.27 2.17
N LEU A 198 6.93 -5.76 1.04
CA LEU A 198 7.58 -6.81 0.25
C LEU A 198 7.60 -6.46 -1.23
N GLU A 199 8.61 -6.97 -1.92
CA GLU A 199 8.60 -7.09 -3.38
C GLU A 199 8.52 -8.56 -3.75
N VAL A 200 7.58 -8.87 -4.63
CA VAL A 200 7.29 -10.22 -5.08
C VAL A 200 7.34 -10.24 -6.60
N THR A 201 8.15 -11.13 -7.16
CA THR A 201 8.30 -11.30 -8.60
C THR A 201 7.84 -12.70 -8.99
N LEU A 202 6.85 -12.76 -9.87
CA LEU A 202 6.35 -13.99 -10.46
C LEU A 202 7.09 -14.31 -11.76
N SER A 203 7.14 -15.58 -12.11
CA SER A 203 7.51 -15.96 -13.46
C SER A 203 6.44 -15.52 -14.46
N ARG A 204 6.79 -15.38 -15.74
CA ARG A 204 5.82 -15.00 -16.76
C ARG A 204 4.67 -15.99 -16.87
N HIS A 205 4.96 -17.29 -16.93
CA HIS A 205 3.92 -18.33 -17.00
C HIS A 205 3.00 -18.26 -15.77
N PHE A 206 3.59 -18.02 -14.60
CA PHE A 206 2.82 -17.91 -13.38
C PHE A 206 1.93 -16.65 -13.34
N ALA A 207 2.41 -15.54 -13.90
CA ALA A 207 1.63 -14.31 -14.05
C ALA A 207 0.49 -14.43 -15.08
N GLU A 208 0.61 -15.33 -16.06
CA GLU A 208 -0.43 -15.61 -17.08
C GLU A 208 -1.54 -16.55 -16.56
N ASP A 209 -1.30 -17.28 -15.48
CA ASP A 209 -2.30 -18.13 -14.82
C ASP A 209 -3.13 -17.32 -13.80
N TYR A 210 -4.33 -16.93 -14.19
CA TYR A 210 -5.18 -16.06 -13.37
C TYR A 210 -5.70 -16.73 -12.08
N GLU A 211 -5.89 -18.06 -12.04
CA GLU A 211 -6.33 -18.73 -10.81
C GLU A 211 -5.19 -18.72 -9.80
N ARG A 212 -3.97 -18.97 -10.27
CA ARG A 212 -2.77 -18.87 -9.43
C ARG A 212 -2.49 -17.47 -8.93
N VAL A 213 -2.61 -16.46 -9.79
CA VAL A 213 -2.51 -15.05 -9.37
C VAL A 213 -3.58 -14.74 -8.31
N ALA A 214 -4.80 -15.27 -8.43
CA ALA A 214 -5.83 -15.11 -7.42
C ALA A 214 -5.43 -15.71 -6.08
N GLU A 215 -4.91 -16.95 -6.06
CA GLU A 215 -4.43 -17.62 -4.85
C GLU A 215 -3.33 -16.82 -4.14
N ILE A 216 -2.42 -16.20 -4.90
CA ILE A 216 -1.37 -15.33 -4.36
C ILE A 216 -1.96 -14.07 -3.74
N LEU A 217 -2.85 -13.39 -4.46
CA LEU A 217 -3.49 -12.16 -3.99
C LEU A 217 -4.32 -12.40 -2.72
N GLU A 218 -5.07 -13.50 -2.66
CA GLU A 218 -5.80 -13.94 -1.46
C GLU A 218 -4.83 -14.26 -0.32
N SER A 219 -3.71 -14.92 -0.61
CA SER A 219 -2.71 -15.25 0.42
C SER A 219 -2.10 -14.00 1.05
N PHE A 220 -1.99 -12.89 0.33
CA PHE A 220 -1.53 -11.63 0.92
C PHE A 220 -2.47 -11.07 1.99
N THR A 221 -3.77 -11.39 1.96
CA THR A 221 -4.74 -10.82 2.92
C THR A 221 -4.60 -11.35 4.34
N ILE A 222 -3.71 -12.31 4.58
CA ILE A 222 -3.41 -12.82 5.92
C ILE A 222 -2.40 -11.94 6.70
N LEU A 223 -1.79 -10.97 6.01
CA LEU A 223 -0.89 -9.96 6.59
C LEU A 223 -1.66 -8.80 7.22
#